data_AF-A0A1G7S5W0-F1
#
_entry.id   AF-A0A1G7S5W0-F1
#
_cell.length_a   1.000
_cell.length_b   1.000
_cell.length_c   1.000
_cell.angle_alpha   90.00
_cell.angle_beta   90.00
_cell.angle_gamma   90.00
#
_symmetry.space_group_name_H-M   'P 1'
#
loop_
_entity.id
_entity.type
_entity.pdbx_description
1 polymer ?
#
loop_
_entity_poly.entity_id
_entity_poly.type
_entity_poly.pdbx_seq_one_letter_code
_entity_poly.pdbx_strand_id
1 'polypeptide(L)' 'MPNGKPAGVRCVQLADDNRCLVFGRPERPAFCGGLQPSAEMCGTDRAWAIRWLDALEKATAP' A
#
# COMPACT_ATOMS: atom_id res chain seq x y z
N MET A 1 4.90 6.98 -13.21
CA MET A 1 3.60 7.71 -13.23
C MET A 1 3.90 9.17 -12.92
N PRO A 2 3.92 10.07 -13.91
CA PRO A 2 4.26 11.49 -13.69
C PRO A 2 3.37 12.16 -12.64
N ASN A 3 2.10 11.75 -12.55
CA ASN A 3 1.08 12.33 -11.66
C ASN A 3 0.76 11.45 -10.44
N GLY A 4 1.60 10.47 -10.12
CA GLY A 4 1.32 9.49 -9.06
C GLY A 4 0.15 8.55 -9.37
N LYS A 5 -0.34 7.86 -8.34
CA LYS A 5 -1.47 6.93 -8.40
C LYS A 5 -2.66 7.55 -7.68
N PRO A 6 -3.87 7.54 -8.25
CA PRO A 6 -5.06 7.98 -7.51
C PRO A 6 -5.31 7.14 -6.25
N ALA A 7 -5.99 7.75 -5.27
CA ALA A 7 -6.48 7.04 -4.08
C ALA A 7 -7.44 5.91 -4.49
N GLY A 8 -7.43 4.79 -3.75
CA GLY A 8 -8.27 3.62 -4.04
C GLY A 8 -7.92 2.81 -5.31
N VAL A 9 -7.11 3.33 -6.22
CA VAL A 9 -6.75 2.64 -7.47
C VAL A 9 -5.64 1.61 -7.22
N ARG A 10 -5.75 0.41 -7.79
CA ARG A 10 -4.71 -0.63 -7.72
C ARG A 10 -3.44 -0.15 -8.43
N CYS A 11 -2.27 -0.38 -7.83
CA CYS A 11 -0.99 0.01 -8.45
C CYS A 11 -0.69 -0.89 -9.67
N VAL A 12 -0.32 -0.27 -10.80
CA VAL A 12 0.02 -0.97 -12.06
C VAL A 12 1.27 -1.86 -11.94
N GLN A 13 2.15 -1.57 -10.98
CA GLN A 13 3.38 -2.34 -10.75
C GLN A 13 3.18 -3.56 -9.83
N LEU A 14 1.94 -3.89 -9.43
CA LEU A 14 1.65 -5.08 -8.65
C LEU A 14 1.33 -6.26 -9.58
N ALA A 15 2.06 -7.36 -9.42
CA ALA A 15 1.74 -8.65 -10.02
C ALA A 15 0.46 -9.25 -9.42
N ASP A 16 -0.04 -10.36 -9.98
CA ASP A 16 -1.29 -11.00 -9.55
C ASP A 16 -1.25 -11.50 -8.10
N ASP A 17 -0.04 -11.83 -7.61
CA ASP A 17 0.22 -12.22 -6.22
C ASP A 17 0.43 -11.02 -5.27
N ASN A 18 0.24 -9.79 -5.75
CA ASN A 18 0.47 -8.54 -5.03
C ASN A 18 1.94 -8.23 -4.67
N ARG A 19 2.91 -8.87 -5.32
CA ARG A 19 4.32 -8.45 -5.24
C ARG A 19 4.59 -7.28 -6.19
N CYS A 20 5.44 -6.35 -5.75
CA CYS A 20 5.84 -5.21 -6.56
C CYS A 20 6.93 -5.62 -7.58
N LEU A 21 6.64 -5.44 -8.88
CA LEU A 21 7.52 -5.79 -9.99
C LEU A 21 8.82 -4.96 -10.03
N VAL A 22 8.83 -3.79 -9.40
CA VAL A 22 10.00 -2.90 -9.30
C VAL A 22 10.58 -2.83 -7.90
N PHE A 23 10.29 -3.80 -7.02
CA PHE A 23 10.82 -3.82 -5.66
C PHE A 23 12.37 -3.81 -5.68
N GLY A 24 12.96 -2.90 -4.91
CA GLY A 24 14.43 -2.74 -4.83
C GLY A 24 15.08 -2.02 -6.01
N ARG A 25 14.29 -1.61 -7.02
CA ARG A 25 14.82 -0.89 -8.19
C ARG A 25 14.70 0.63 -8.05
N PRO A 26 15.57 1.42 -8.73
CA PRO A 26 15.52 2.88 -8.69
C PRO A 26 14.19 3.49 -9.18
N GLU A 27 13.45 2.77 -10.03
CA GLU A 27 12.16 3.22 -10.55
C GLU A 27 11.02 3.12 -9.52
N ARG A 28 11.23 2.42 -8.38
CA ARG A 28 10.25 2.35 -7.31
C ARG A 28 10.15 3.73 -6.62
N PRO A 29 8.96 4.37 -6.62
CA PRO A 29 8.82 5.67 -5.97
C PRO A 29 9.16 5.59 -4.48
N ALA A 30 9.89 6.60 -3.97
CA ALA A 30 10.37 6.62 -2.58
C ALA A 30 9.22 6.53 -1.56
N PHE A 31 8.06 7.11 -1.85
CA PHE A 31 6.89 7.05 -0.96
C PHE A 31 6.31 5.63 -0.80
N CYS A 32 6.61 4.69 -1.71
CA CYS A 32 6.14 3.31 -1.60
C CYS A 32 6.70 2.55 -0.38
N GLY A 33 7.65 3.15 0.36
CA GLY A 33 8.15 2.66 1.64
C GLY A 33 7.74 3.51 2.85
N GLY A 34 6.88 4.52 2.67
CA GLY A 34 6.53 5.46 3.74
C GLY A 34 5.73 4.82 4.89
N LEU A 35 4.80 3.91 4.57
CA LEU A 35 4.06 3.13 5.55
C LEU A 35 4.66 1.72 5.65
N GLN A 36 5.24 1.39 6.80
CA GLN A 36 5.78 0.06 7.08
C GLN A 36 4.71 -0.83 7.72
N PRO A 37 4.63 -2.11 7.35
CA PRO A 37 3.69 -3.03 7.98
C PRO A 37 4.07 -3.30 9.45
N SER A 38 3.07 -3.43 10.31
CA SER A 38 3.23 -3.89 11.69
C SER A 38 2.37 -5.13 11.95
N ALA A 39 2.64 -5.87 13.03
CA ALA A 39 1.85 -7.04 13.40
C ALA A 39 0.38 -6.68 13.68
N GLU A 40 0.14 -5.53 14.31
CA GLU A 40 -1.21 -5.02 14.58
C GLU A 40 -1.98 -4.70 13.29
N MET A 41 -1.29 -4.04 12.35
CA MET A 41 -1.85 -3.69 11.04
C MET A 41 -2.19 -4.93 10.24
N CYS A 42 -1.28 -5.90 10.17
CA CYS A 42 -1.45 -7.09 9.34
C CYS A 42 -2.45 -8.08 9.95
N GLY A 43 -2.47 -8.20 11.29
CA GLY A 43 -3.29 -9.17 12.02
C GLY A 43 -3.17 -10.59 11.49
N THR A 44 -4.30 -11.30 11.41
CA THR A 44 -4.34 -12.73 11.07
C THR A 44 -4.64 -13.01 9.59
N ASP A 45 -5.21 -12.05 8.86
CA ASP A 45 -5.58 -12.23 7.46
C ASP A 45 -5.66 -10.90 6.69
N ARG A 46 -5.75 -11.01 5.36
CA ARG A 46 -5.85 -9.84 4.47
C ARG A 46 -7.09 -8.97 4.78
N ALA A 47 -8.22 -9.57 5.13
CA ALA A 47 -9.44 -8.81 5.38
C ALA A 47 -9.32 -7.95 6.65
N TRP A 48 -8.63 -8.46 7.68
CA TRP A 48 -8.23 -7.68 8.84
C TRP A 48 -7.38 -6.48 8.44
N ALA A 49 -6.31 -6.72 7.69
CA ALA A 49 -5.39 -5.67 7.28
C ALA A 49 -6.08 -4.55 6.50
N ILE A 50 -7.00 -4.91 5.59
CA ILE A 50 -7.77 -3.91 4.83
C ILE A 50 -8.69 -3.10 5.76
N ARG A 51 -9.42 -3.73 6.69
CA ARG A 51 -10.27 -3.00 7.66
C ARG A 51 -9.45 -2.05 8.54
N TRP A 52 -8.26 -2.47 8.96
CA TRP A 52 -7.35 -1.65 9.75
C TRP A 52 -6.90 -0.43 8.94
N LEU A 53 -6.49 -0.61 7.68
CA LEU A 53 -6.08 0.48 6.79
C LEU A 53 -7.24 1.46 6.53
N ASP A 54 -8.45 0.97 6.27
CA ASP A 54 -9.65 1.81 6.08
C ASP A 54 -9.95 2.67 7.32
N ALA A 55 -9.75 2.11 8.52
CA ALA A 55 -9.91 2.85 9.77
C ALA A 55 -8.83 3.93 9.93
N LEU A 56 -7.58 3.61 9.59
CA LEU A 56 -6.48 4.59 9.61
C LEU A 56 -6.75 5.74 8.63
N GLU A 57 -7.13 5.44 7.38
CA GLU A 57 -7.43 6.46 6.37
C GLU A 57 -8.51 7.44 6.84
N LYS A 58 -9.59 6.93 7.47
CA LYS A 58 -10.66 7.77 8.05
C LYS A 58 -10.17 8.62 9.21
N ALA A 59 -9.33 8.06 10.08
CA ALA A 59 -8.79 8.77 11.24
C ALA A 59 -7.81 9.89 10.86
N THR A 60 -7.16 9.76 9.70
CA THR A 60 -6.18 10.74 9.18
C THR A 60 -6.70 11.58 8.03
N ALA A 61 -8.01 11.54 7.75
CA ALA A 61 -8.61 12.37 6.72
C ALA A 61 -8.52 13.87 7.10
N PRO A 62 -8.15 14.77 6.17
CA PRO A 62 -8.09 16.21 6.40
C PRO A 62 -9.44 16.84 6.76
#